data_AF-A0A960TJJ5-F1
#
_entry.id   AF-A0A960TJJ5-F1
#
_cell.length_a   1.000
_cell.length_b   1.000
_cell.length_c   1.000
_cell.angle_alpha   90.00
_cell.angle_beta   90.00
_cell.angle_gamma   90.00
#
_symmetry.space_group_name_H-M   'P 1'
#
loop_
_entity.id
_entity.type
_entity.pdbx_description
1 polymer ?
#
loop_
_entity_poly.entity_id
_entity_poly.type
_entity_poly.pdbx_seq_one_letter_code
_entity_poly.pdbx_strand_id
1 'polypeptide(L)'
;MNNFFRSFLIVLTISIFPGCKENPKLQTNTEGEFSALVVFLVGDIQYGDSKVRVGELLKPGKTLSIGKRSFVDLQFLNSGPGITIRVRENSLLEFHSEAIKNVSEYRFQLHRGESLFRITKLLKEMKVKVDTPNASMGVRGTEFLVRAGEFSEVQTLEGSLSIRPDHPVLQRFSPEISKESKLLSSANRILSTSELILDSGKRVRITDEERDKILENGNLKSILENEQVEEILRQELQSPDPISNAGDLDSLGTISELKEDSVKSILKTGSLTPEEKKSLEKEYSELKELPRDTLKSLSESDLKESVLAFNQKREKELKKKIESFFGKNSEILILKDGRKIEGIILEEGERVFALTPEGKLEFDKSEIDSQEILKK
;
A
#
# COMPACT_ATOMS: atom_id res chain seq x y z
N MET A 1 -67.67 -37.89 43.84
CA MET A 1 -67.65 -39.37 43.73
C MET A 1 -66.24 -39.77 43.36
N ASN A 2 -65.56 -40.46 44.30
CA ASN A 2 -64.51 -41.48 44.19
C ASN A 2 -63.46 -41.38 43.08
N ASN A 3 -62.17 -41.70 43.23
CA ASN A 3 -61.22 -42.07 44.29
C ASN A 3 -59.88 -42.15 43.50
N PHE A 4 -58.77 -41.53 43.92
CA PHE A 4 -57.79 -42.02 44.90
C PHE A 4 -56.89 -43.19 44.39
N PHE A 5 -55.57 -43.07 44.63
CA PHE A 5 -54.42 -43.99 44.38
C PHE A 5 -53.72 -43.94 43.00
N ARG A 6 -52.38 -43.96 42.86
CA ARG A 6 -51.20 -43.75 43.73
C ARG A 6 -49.96 -43.88 42.81
N SER A 7 -48.84 -43.26 43.20
CA SER A 7 -47.45 -43.62 42.81
C SER A 7 -47.04 -43.26 41.37
N PHE A 8 -45.83 -42.80 41.05
CA PHE A 8 -44.52 -42.96 41.70
C PHE A 8 -43.63 -41.73 41.38
N LEU A 9 -42.91 -41.26 42.39
CA LEU A 9 -41.97 -40.15 42.37
C LEU A 9 -40.65 -40.60 41.69
N ILE A 10 -40.28 -39.99 40.56
CA ILE A 10 -38.91 -40.02 40.04
C ILE A 10 -38.43 -38.58 39.97
N VAL A 11 -37.66 -38.18 40.99
CA VAL A 11 -36.88 -36.94 40.97
C VAL A 11 -35.64 -37.21 40.14
N LEU A 12 -35.65 -36.79 38.88
CA LEU A 12 -34.47 -36.76 38.02
C LEU A 12 -33.76 -35.42 38.30
N THR A 13 -32.70 -35.48 39.11
CA THR A 13 -31.80 -34.35 39.39
C THR A 13 -31.04 -33.99 38.12
N ILE A 14 -31.48 -32.91 37.47
CA ILE A 14 -30.79 -32.24 36.37
C ILE A 14 -29.49 -31.63 36.92
N SER A 15 -28.36 -32.28 36.66
CA SER A 15 -27.02 -31.72 36.87
C SER A 15 -26.53 -31.13 35.55
N ILE A 16 -26.92 -29.90 35.24
CA ILE A 16 -26.32 -29.13 34.15
C ILE A 16 -25.00 -28.59 34.69
N PHE A 17 -23.91 -29.29 34.40
CA PHE A 17 -22.58 -28.70 34.44
C PHE A 17 -22.52 -27.63 33.33
N PRO A 18 -22.26 -26.34 33.63
CA PRO A 18 -21.82 -25.41 32.62
C PRO A 18 -20.39 -25.81 32.26
N GLY A 19 -20.26 -26.72 31.31
CA GLY A 19 -19.01 -26.95 30.60
C GLY A 19 -18.62 -25.61 29.98
N CYS A 20 -17.59 -24.97 30.56
CA CYS A 20 -16.85 -23.91 29.90
C CYS A 20 -16.45 -24.45 28.53
N LYS A 21 -17.14 -23.98 27.49
CA LYS A 21 -16.63 -24.04 26.14
C LYS A 21 -15.32 -23.26 26.19
N GLU A 22 -14.20 -23.97 26.13
CA GLU A 22 -12.97 -23.37 25.66
C GLU A 22 -13.34 -22.62 24.39
N ASN A 23 -13.15 -21.30 24.43
CA ASN A 23 -13.33 -20.46 23.26
C ASN A 23 -12.54 -21.13 22.12
N PRO A 24 -13.14 -21.35 20.94
CA PRO A 24 -12.38 -21.88 19.83
C PRO A 24 -11.20 -20.94 19.63
N LYS A 25 -9.99 -21.46 19.86
CA LYS A 25 -8.76 -20.82 19.41
C LYS A 25 -9.05 -20.42 17.97
N LEU A 26 -8.99 -19.12 17.70
CA LEU A 26 -9.07 -18.61 16.34
C LEU A 26 -8.10 -19.46 15.54
N GLN A 27 -8.66 -20.22 14.60
CA GLN A 27 -7.89 -20.92 13.60
C GLN A 27 -7.18 -19.82 12.83
N THR A 28 -5.91 -19.61 13.15
CA THR A 28 -4.97 -18.97 12.24
C THR A 28 -4.91 -19.90 11.05
N ASN A 29 -5.75 -19.65 10.04
CA ASN A 29 -5.60 -20.33 8.75
C ASN A 29 -4.16 -20.09 8.30
N THR A 30 -3.40 -21.16 8.21
CA THR A 30 -2.01 -21.15 7.76
C THR A 30 -2.01 -20.89 6.25
N GLU A 31 -1.99 -19.63 5.80
CA GLU A 31 -1.76 -19.30 4.39
C GLU A 31 -0.94 -18.00 4.25
N GLY A 32 0.39 -18.16 4.23
CA GLY A 32 1.38 -17.21 3.72
C GLY A 32 1.58 -15.88 4.46
N GLU A 33 2.80 -15.35 4.38
CA GLU A 33 3.13 -14.00 4.87
C GLU A 33 2.59 -12.95 3.89
N PHE A 34 2.03 -11.83 4.39
CA PHE A 34 1.64 -10.69 3.56
C PHE A 34 2.82 -10.26 2.69
N SER A 35 2.63 -10.21 1.37
CA SER A 35 3.74 -9.98 0.44
C SER A 35 3.22 -9.35 -0.86
N ALA A 36 4.12 -8.70 -1.61
CA ALA A 36 3.82 -8.12 -2.91
C ALA A 36 4.44 -8.98 -4.02
N LEU A 37 3.62 -9.55 -4.89
CA LEU A 37 4.06 -10.23 -6.11
C LEU A 37 4.30 -9.20 -7.21
N VAL A 38 5.49 -9.23 -7.81
CA VAL A 38 5.86 -8.37 -8.93
C VAL A 38 5.28 -8.93 -10.22
N VAL A 39 4.17 -8.37 -10.68
CA VAL A 39 3.43 -8.86 -11.86
C VAL A 39 4.09 -8.38 -13.15
N PHE A 40 4.45 -7.10 -13.18
CA PHE A 40 5.08 -6.49 -14.35
C PHE A 40 5.93 -5.30 -13.92
N LEU A 41 7.07 -5.10 -14.58
CA LEU A 41 7.96 -4.00 -14.26
C LEU A 41 8.65 -3.49 -15.50
N VAL A 42 9.03 -2.21 -15.46
CA VAL A 42 9.77 -1.54 -16.52
C VAL A 42 10.81 -0.64 -15.87
N GLY A 43 12.04 -0.68 -16.38
CA GLY A 43 13.13 0.21 -15.94
C GLY A 43 13.91 -0.31 -14.73
N ASP A 44 14.44 0.61 -13.91
CA ASP A 44 15.27 0.33 -12.75
C ASP A 44 14.49 0.44 -11.44
N ILE A 45 14.39 -0.68 -10.73
CA ILE A 45 13.55 -0.84 -9.55
C ILE A 45 14.34 -1.63 -8.51
N GLN A 46 14.35 -1.11 -7.29
CA GLN A 46 15.09 -1.67 -6.17
C GLN A 46 14.17 -1.89 -4.97
N TYR A 47 14.43 -2.95 -4.22
CA TYR A 47 13.78 -3.26 -2.95
C TYR A 47 14.84 -3.43 -1.86
N GLY A 48 14.96 -2.43 -0.98
CA GLY A 48 16.19 -2.21 -0.22
C GLY A 48 17.37 -2.03 -1.19
N ASP A 49 18.43 -2.81 -1.02
CA ASP A 49 19.64 -2.75 -1.85
C ASP A 49 19.62 -3.70 -3.07
N SER A 50 18.53 -4.43 -3.28
CA SER A 50 18.42 -5.47 -4.31
C SER A 50 17.61 -5.01 -5.52
N LYS A 51 18.06 -5.35 -6.73
CA LYS A 51 17.24 -5.19 -7.95
C LYS A 51 16.06 -6.15 -7.94
N VAL A 52 14.89 -5.66 -8.33
CA VAL A 52 13.63 -6.43 -8.37
C VAL A 52 13.43 -7.09 -9.74
N ARG A 53 12.86 -8.29 -9.76
CA ARG A 53 12.51 -9.03 -10.99
C ARG A 53 11.03 -9.38 -11.08
N VAL A 54 10.55 -9.61 -12.30
CA VAL A 54 9.20 -10.13 -12.54
C VAL A 54 9.05 -11.50 -11.88
N GLY A 55 7.91 -11.69 -11.21
CA GLY A 55 7.57 -12.90 -10.46
C GLY A 55 8.17 -13.00 -9.07
N GLU A 56 8.94 -11.99 -8.62
CA GLU A 56 9.52 -11.94 -7.28
C GLU A 56 8.46 -11.60 -6.22
N LEU A 57 8.62 -12.15 -5.02
CA LEU A 57 7.83 -11.83 -3.84
C LEU A 57 8.60 -10.87 -2.92
N LEU A 58 8.01 -9.72 -2.67
CA LEU A 58 8.56 -8.71 -1.78
C LEU A 58 7.88 -8.84 -0.42
N LYS A 59 8.68 -9.08 0.63
CA LYS A 59 8.21 -9.14 2.02
C LYS A 59 8.20 -7.76 2.67
N PRO A 60 7.32 -7.46 3.63
CA PRO A 60 7.21 -6.15 4.27
C PRO A 60 8.50 -5.66 4.95
N GLY A 61 8.58 -4.35 5.17
CA GLY A 61 9.63 -3.73 6.01
C GLY A 61 10.91 -3.31 5.27
N LYS A 62 10.94 -3.35 3.95
CA LYS A 62 11.94 -2.61 3.15
C LYS A 62 11.25 -1.64 2.20
N THR A 63 12.05 -0.69 1.73
CA THR A 63 11.58 0.34 0.82
C THR A 63 11.72 -0.07 -0.64
N LEU A 64 10.65 0.12 -1.41
CA LEU A 64 10.61 -0.01 -2.87
C LEU A 64 10.92 1.33 -3.53
N SER A 65 12.04 1.39 -4.24
CA SER A 65 12.51 2.58 -4.95
C SER A 65 12.32 2.42 -6.46
N ILE A 66 11.62 3.36 -7.08
CA ILE A 66 11.41 3.38 -8.53
C ILE A 66 12.24 4.49 -9.16
N GLY A 67 13.14 4.14 -10.07
CA GLY A 67 13.99 5.08 -10.78
C GLY A 67 13.22 5.94 -11.79
N LYS A 68 13.95 6.81 -12.51
CA LYS A 68 13.41 7.55 -13.65
C LYS A 68 12.97 6.59 -14.75
N ARG A 69 11.95 6.96 -15.52
CA ARG A 69 11.43 6.16 -16.65
C ARG A 69 11.23 4.70 -16.25
N SER A 70 10.62 4.50 -15.09
CA SER A 70 10.41 3.17 -14.51
C SER A 70 9.04 3.09 -13.84
N PHE A 71 8.46 1.90 -13.76
CA PHE A 71 7.26 1.64 -12.97
C PHE A 71 7.13 0.14 -12.68
N VAL A 72 6.38 -0.21 -11.63
CA VAL A 72 6.09 -1.59 -11.26
C VAL A 72 4.62 -1.78 -10.94
N ASP A 73 4.05 -2.89 -11.42
CA ASP A 73 2.73 -3.39 -11.10
C ASP A 73 2.88 -4.52 -10.08
N LEU A 74 2.28 -4.33 -8.91
CA LEU A 74 2.32 -5.25 -7.77
C LEU A 74 0.92 -5.80 -7.50
N GLN A 75 0.84 -7.08 -7.17
CA GLN A 75 -0.35 -7.71 -6.63
C GLN A 75 -0.05 -8.25 -5.25
N PHE A 76 -0.79 -7.81 -4.24
CA PHE A 76 -0.55 -8.24 -2.87
C PHE A 76 -1.25 -9.56 -2.59
N LEU A 77 -0.51 -10.44 -1.93
CA LEU A 77 -0.92 -11.77 -1.52
C LEU A 77 -1.17 -11.78 -0.02
N ASN A 78 -2.05 -12.67 0.42
CA ASN A 78 -2.43 -12.85 1.82
C ASN A 78 -2.96 -11.57 2.49
N SER A 79 -3.28 -10.54 1.70
CA SER A 79 -4.24 -9.53 2.06
C SER A 79 -5.62 -10.09 1.78
N GLY A 80 -6.49 -10.21 2.77
CA GLY A 80 -7.86 -10.65 2.50
C GLY A 80 -8.61 -9.84 1.41
N PRO A 81 -8.39 -8.53 1.21
CA PRO A 81 -8.72 -7.86 -0.06
C PRO A 81 -7.75 -8.23 -1.19
N GLY A 82 -8.23 -8.27 -2.43
CA GLY A 82 -7.32 -8.08 -3.56
C GLY A 82 -6.87 -6.63 -3.61
N ILE A 83 -5.57 -6.42 -3.47
CA ILE A 83 -4.90 -5.13 -3.58
C ILE A 83 -3.91 -5.23 -4.74
N THR A 84 -4.06 -4.36 -5.73
CA THR A 84 -3.18 -4.27 -6.88
C THR A 84 -2.72 -2.82 -7.00
N ILE A 85 -1.42 -2.60 -7.13
CA ILE A 85 -0.82 -1.26 -7.07
C ILE A 85 0.12 -1.06 -8.25
N ARG A 86 0.07 0.08 -8.93
CA ARG A 86 1.14 0.54 -9.82
C ARG A 86 1.92 1.65 -9.14
N VAL A 87 3.21 1.46 -8.94
CA VAL A 87 4.13 2.48 -8.42
C VAL A 87 4.92 3.06 -9.59
N ARG A 88 4.88 4.39 -9.78
CA ARG A 88 5.48 5.07 -10.93
C ARG A 88 6.88 5.59 -10.63
N GLU A 89 7.53 6.18 -11.64
CA GLU A 89 8.87 6.70 -11.54
C GLU A 89 9.06 7.70 -10.40
N ASN A 90 10.29 7.79 -9.90
CA ASN A 90 10.69 8.69 -8.81
C ASN A 90 9.91 8.46 -7.50
N SER A 91 9.35 7.27 -7.32
CA SER A 91 8.57 6.93 -6.13
C SER A 91 9.38 6.16 -5.11
N LEU A 92 8.97 6.32 -3.85
CA LEU A 92 9.49 5.58 -2.72
C LEU A 92 8.31 5.08 -1.89
N LEU A 93 8.08 3.76 -1.92
CA LEU A 93 6.94 3.11 -1.26
C LEU A 93 7.43 2.09 -0.23
N GLU A 94 6.84 2.10 0.95
CA GLU A 94 6.98 1.03 1.95
C GLU A 94 5.60 0.42 2.24
N PHE A 95 5.58 -0.86 2.64
CA PHE A 95 4.34 -1.53 3.03
C PHE A 95 4.55 -2.46 4.23
N HIS A 96 3.51 -2.52 5.06
CA HIS A 96 3.47 -3.29 6.31
C HIS A 96 2.12 -3.97 6.48
N SER A 97 2.10 -5.02 7.31
CA SER A 97 0.88 -5.62 7.82
C SER A 97 1.00 -5.86 9.31
N GLU A 98 -0.04 -5.50 10.06
CA GLU A 98 -0.12 -5.72 11.50
C GLU A 98 -1.48 -6.32 11.87
N ALA A 99 -1.48 -7.21 12.86
CA ALA A 99 -2.70 -7.78 13.41
C ALA A 99 -3.00 -7.13 14.76
N ILE A 100 -4.04 -6.30 14.82
CA ILE A 100 -4.46 -5.58 16.03
C ILE A 100 -5.81 -6.11 16.48
N LYS A 101 -5.85 -6.84 17.62
CA LYS A 101 -7.11 -7.32 18.23
C LYS A 101 -8.06 -8.01 17.22
N ASN A 102 -7.52 -8.91 16.40
CA ASN A 102 -8.21 -9.64 15.32
C ASN A 102 -8.59 -8.80 14.09
N VAL A 103 -8.12 -7.56 13.97
CA VAL A 103 -8.23 -6.76 12.75
C VAL A 103 -6.87 -6.74 12.06
N SER A 104 -6.82 -7.17 10.80
CA SER A 104 -5.61 -7.02 9.99
C SER A 104 -5.57 -5.62 9.37
N GLU A 105 -4.54 -4.84 9.70
CA GLU A 105 -4.27 -3.55 9.08
C GLU A 105 -3.13 -3.69 8.08
N TYR A 106 -3.39 -3.30 6.83
CA TYR A 106 -2.39 -3.21 5.77
C TYR A 106 -2.08 -1.75 5.53
N ARG A 107 -0.82 -1.36 5.70
CA ARG A 107 -0.37 0.02 5.60
C ARG A 107 0.57 0.18 4.41
N PHE A 108 0.35 1.22 3.62
CA PHE A 108 1.19 1.62 2.50
C PHE A 108 1.68 3.05 2.73
N GLN A 109 2.99 3.25 2.80
CA GLN A 109 3.60 4.55 3.03
C GLN A 109 4.28 5.03 1.73
N LEU A 110 3.67 5.99 1.05
CA LEU A 110 4.24 6.62 -0.14
C LEU A 110 4.96 7.90 0.28
N HIS A 111 6.27 7.82 0.46
CA HIS A 111 7.07 8.97 0.90
C HIS A 111 7.18 10.05 -0.18
N ARG A 112 7.26 9.63 -1.45
CA ARG A 112 7.28 10.52 -2.62
C ARG A 112 6.86 9.78 -3.88
N GLY A 113 6.54 10.54 -4.91
CA GLY A 113 6.20 10.04 -6.24
C GLY A 113 4.70 9.81 -6.40
N GLU A 114 4.33 8.79 -7.16
CA GLU A 114 2.94 8.57 -7.57
C GLU A 114 2.62 7.08 -7.63
N SER A 115 1.42 6.73 -7.17
CA SER A 115 0.96 5.34 -7.15
C SER A 115 -0.54 5.24 -7.44
N LEU A 116 -0.93 4.25 -8.26
CA LEU A 116 -2.32 3.89 -8.53
C LEU A 116 -2.67 2.70 -7.64
N PHE A 117 -3.76 2.81 -6.92
CA PHE A 117 -4.24 1.75 -6.04
C PHE A 117 -5.59 1.24 -6.55
N ARG A 118 -5.69 -0.07 -6.75
CA ARG A 118 -6.95 -0.78 -6.88
C ARG A 118 -7.11 -1.65 -5.65
N ILE A 119 -8.08 -1.32 -4.80
CA ILE A 119 -8.42 -2.11 -3.62
C ILE A 119 -9.82 -2.65 -3.81
N THR A 120 -9.96 -3.97 -3.86
CA THR A 120 -11.28 -4.61 -3.87
C THR A 120 -11.94 -4.53 -2.49
N LYS A 121 -13.27 -4.59 -2.45
CA LYS A 121 -14.05 -4.34 -1.24
C LYS A 121 -13.61 -5.20 -0.05
N LEU A 122 -13.25 -4.53 1.05
CA LEU A 122 -12.74 -5.16 2.28
C LEU A 122 -13.82 -5.94 3.05
N LEU A 123 -13.41 -7.07 3.62
CA LEU A 123 -14.12 -7.72 4.72
C LEU A 123 -14.11 -6.81 5.97
N LYS A 124 -15.05 -7.02 6.89
CA LYS A 124 -15.23 -6.13 8.06
C LYS A 124 -14.03 -6.10 9.01
N GLU A 125 -13.22 -7.13 9.02
CA GLU A 125 -12.08 -7.32 9.94
C GLU A 125 -10.74 -6.89 9.32
N MET A 126 -10.79 -6.09 8.27
CA MET A 126 -9.60 -5.64 7.54
C MET A 126 -9.65 -4.14 7.33
N LYS A 127 -8.48 -3.51 7.48
CA LYS A 127 -8.28 -2.09 7.23
C LYS A 127 -7.15 -1.92 6.23
N VAL A 128 -7.33 -1.02 5.28
CA VAL A 128 -6.24 -0.54 4.43
C VAL A 128 -6.02 0.92 4.70
N LYS A 129 -4.77 1.27 4.99
CA LYS A 129 -4.32 2.62 5.25
C LYS A 129 -3.26 3.00 4.22
N VAL A 130 -3.43 4.16 3.59
CA VAL A 130 -2.39 4.75 2.75
C VAL A 130 -1.94 6.04 3.39
N ASP A 131 -0.64 6.16 3.65
CA ASP A 131 -0.03 7.30 4.30
C ASP A 131 0.94 7.97 3.34
N THR A 132 1.00 9.29 3.45
CA THR A 132 1.92 10.18 2.74
C THR A 132 2.41 11.23 3.76
N PRO A 133 3.47 11.99 3.47
CA PRO A 133 3.97 12.97 4.44
C PRO A 133 2.92 13.96 4.96
N ASN A 134 1.94 14.33 4.14
CA ASN A 134 0.94 15.35 4.50
C ASN A 134 -0.46 14.80 4.80
N ALA A 135 -0.70 13.50 4.54
CA ALA A 135 -2.05 12.98 4.58
C ALA A 135 -2.09 11.49 4.90
N SER A 136 -3.17 11.09 5.56
CA SER A 136 -3.50 9.72 5.88
C SER A 136 -4.89 9.37 5.35
N MET A 137 -5.01 8.19 4.75
CA MET A 137 -6.19 7.74 4.04
C MET A 137 -6.70 6.40 4.56
N GLY A 138 -7.98 6.34 4.93
CA GLY A 138 -8.69 5.10 5.21
C GLY A 138 -9.42 4.62 3.96
N VAL A 139 -9.07 3.44 3.44
CA VAL A 139 -9.56 3.01 2.13
C VAL A 139 -10.40 1.75 2.23
N ARG A 140 -11.51 1.72 1.49
CA ARG A 140 -12.38 0.55 1.41
C ARG A 140 -13.05 0.40 0.05
N GLY A 141 -12.51 -0.50 -0.78
CA GLY A 141 -13.14 -0.82 -2.06
C GLY A 141 -13.06 0.35 -3.03
N THR A 142 -11.85 0.79 -3.37
CA THR A 142 -11.61 2.08 -4.02
C THR A 142 -10.51 1.94 -5.08
N GLU A 143 -10.70 2.61 -6.21
CA GLU A 143 -9.67 2.88 -7.21
C GLU A 143 -9.28 4.35 -7.13
N PHE A 144 -8.02 4.63 -6.82
CA PHE A 144 -7.55 6.00 -6.60
C PHE A 144 -6.05 6.17 -6.85
N LEU A 145 -5.69 7.33 -7.35
CA LEU A 145 -4.31 7.76 -7.56
C LEU A 145 -3.87 8.60 -6.35
N VAL A 146 -2.67 8.35 -5.86
CA VAL A 146 -2.01 9.17 -4.85
C VAL A 146 -0.71 9.73 -5.40
N ARG A 147 -0.48 11.02 -5.18
CA ARG A 147 0.82 11.70 -5.37
C ARG A 147 1.32 12.20 -4.04
N ALA A 148 2.62 12.04 -3.79
CA ALA A 148 3.30 12.47 -2.57
C ALA A 148 4.63 13.18 -2.89
N GLY A 149 5.02 14.10 -2.03
CA GLY A 149 6.23 14.93 -2.14
C GLY A 149 6.03 16.20 -1.32
N GLU A 150 6.19 17.36 -1.93
CA GLU A 150 5.87 18.68 -1.33
C GLU A 150 4.39 18.85 -0.96
N PHE A 151 3.53 17.96 -1.46
CA PHE A 151 2.11 17.92 -1.17
C PHE A 151 1.63 16.47 -1.28
N SER A 152 0.46 16.22 -0.70
CA SER A 152 -0.29 14.99 -0.93
C SER A 152 -1.51 15.30 -1.78
N GLU A 153 -1.64 14.63 -2.92
CA GLU A 153 -2.82 14.75 -3.78
C GLU A 153 -3.45 13.39 -4.00
N VAL A 154 -4.77 13.33 -3.90
CA VAL A 154 -5.54 12.11 -4.09
C VAL A 154 -6.63 12.36 -5.11
N GLN A 155 -6.78 11.42 -6.04
CA GLN A 155 -7.81 11.43 -7.07
C GLN A 155 -8.56 10.10 -7.04
N THR A 156 -9.85 10.12 -6.70
CA THR A 156 -10.68 8.91 -6.64
C THR A 156 -11.34 8.67 -7.99
N LEU A 157 -11.13 7.50 -8.59
CA LEU A 157 -11.81 7.08 -9.80
C LEU A 157 -13.10 6.34 -9.49
N GLU A 158 -13.04 5.29 -8.67
CA GLU A 158 -14.18 4.47 -8.27
C GLU A 158 -14.20 4.27 -6.75
N GLY A 159 -15.39 4.22 -6.15
CA GLY A 159 -15.58 4.07 -4.71
C GLY A 159 -15.44 5.40 -3.96
N SER A 160 -15.09 5.30 -2.68
CA SER A 160 -14.78 6.44 -1.83
C SER A 160 -13.69 6.07 -0.82
N LEU A 161 -12.99 7.08 -0.30
CA LEU A 161 -12.01 6.92 0.78
C LEU A 161 -12.16 8.05 1.77
N SER A 162 -11.73 7.82 3.01
CA SER A 162 -11.53 8.92 3.95
C SER A 162 -10.12 9.43 3.84
N ILE A 163 -9.94 10.74 4.00
CA ILE A 163 -8.65 11.41 3.97
C ILE A 163 -8.64 12.51 5.02
N ARG A 164 -7.54 12.58 5.75
CA ARG A 164 -7.24 13.67 6.69
C ARG A 164 -5.79 14.12 6.52
N PRO A 165 -5.47 15.37 6.88
CA PRO A 165 -4.09 15.79 7.06
C PRO A 165 -3.42 14.91 8.10
N ASP A 166 -2.11 14.72 7.95
CA ASP A 166 -1.31 13.96 8.89
C ASP A 166 0.11 14.52 8.94
N HIS A 167 0.89 14.10 9.92
CA HIS A 167 2.26 14.56 10.12
C HIS A 167 3.23 13.36 10.12
N PRO A 168 4.42 13.45 9.46
CA PRO A 168 5.33 12.31 9.35
C PRO A 168 5.73 11.70 10.70
N VAL A 169 5.93 12.54 11.72
CA VAL A 169 6.27 12.10 13.09
C VAL A 169 5.20 11.16 13.67
N LEU A 170 3.91 11.45 13.44
CA LEU A 170 2.82 10.61 13.96
C LEU A 170 2.75 9.23 13.28
N GLN A 171 3.26 9.12 12.05
CA GLN A 171 3.25 7.89 11.27
C GLN A 171 4.35 6.90 11.69
N ARG A 172 5.35 7.36 12.45
CA ARG A 172 6.52 6.58 12.89
C ARG A 172 6.33 5.90 14.23
N PHE A 173 5.39 6.39 15.05
CA PHE A 173 5.03 5.75 16.31
C PHE A 173 4.30 4.42 16.09
N SER A 174 4.58 3.45 16.96
CA SER A 174 3.83 2.20 16.96
C SER A 174 2.35 2.44 17.31
N PRO A 175 1.45 1.54 16.88
CA PRO A 175 0.03 1.61 17.26
C PRO A 175 -0.20 1.50 18.78
N GLU A 176 0.71 0.89 19.53
CA GLU A 176 0.66 0.76 20.98
C GLU A 176 0.92 2.12 21.63
N ILE A 177 2.04 2.78 21.32
CA ILE A 177 2.37 4.10 21.88
C ILE A 177 1.33 5.14 21.48
N SER A 178 0.88 5.10 20.22
CA SER A 178 -0.15 6.01 19.71
C SER A 178 -1.47 5.95 20.49
N LYS A 179 -1.75 4.83 21.17
CA LYS A 179 -2.93 4.64 22.02
C LYS A 179 -2.68 4.98 23.49
N GLU A 180 -1.50 4.64 24.01
CA GLU A 180 -1.16 4.86 25.41
C GLU A 180 -0.81 6.33 25.72
N SER A 181 -0.21 7.05 24.76
CA SER A 181 0.07 8.48 24.92
C SER A 181 -1.20 9.33 24.79
N LYS A 182 -1.50 10.14 25.80
CA LYS A 182 -2.55 11.16 25.76
C LYS A 182 -2.26 12.22 24.71
N LEU A 183 -1.00 12.57 24.52
CA LEU A 183 -0.57 13.53 23.51
C LEU A 183 -0.87 13.01 22.11
N LEU A 184 -0.41 11.80 21.76
CA LEU A 184 -0.63 11.21 20.43
C LEU A 184 -2.11 10.91 20.15
N SER A 185 -2.85 10.45 21.16
CA SER A 185 -4.29 10.21 21.02
C SER A 185 -5.07 11.52 20.83
N SER A 186 -4.68 12.59 21.53
CA SER A 186 -5.25 13.93 21.35
C SER A 186 -4.88 14.52 19.99
N ALA A 187 -3.63 14.37 19.56
CA ALA A 187 -3.16 14.77 18.23
C ALA A 187 -3.98 14.11 17.12
N ASN A 188 -4.14 12.79 17.21
CA ASN A 188 -4.98 12.02 16.29
C ASN A 188 -6.42 12.49 16.29
N ARG A 189 -6.99 12.84 17.46
CA ARG A 189 -8.35 13.38 17.55
C ARG A 189 -8.47 14.72 16.83
N ILE A 190 -7.49 15.64 16.99
CA ILE A 190 -7.47 16.92 16.26
C ILE A 190 -7.51 16.67 14.76
N LEU A 191 -6.60 15.85 14.26
CA LEU A 191 -6.48 15.56 12.83
C LEU A 191 -7.73 14.87 12.26
N SER A 192 -8.43 14.05 13.06
CA SER A 192 -9.71 13.46 12.64
C SER A 192 -10.84 14.49 12.48
N THR A 193 -10.77 15.67 13.10
CA THR A 193 -11.81 16.71 12.88
C THR A 193 -11.76 17.29 11.47
N SER A 194 -10.60 17.22 10.81
CA SER A 194 -10.37 17.55 9.39
C SER A 194 -10.66 16.40 8.42
N GLU A 195 -11.17 15.26 8.89
CA GLU A 195 -11.42 14.13 8.00
C GLU A 195 -12.51 14.46 6.96
N LEU A 196 -12.19 14.16 5.71
CA LEU A 196 -13.06 14.31 4.55
C LEU A 196 -13.31 12.95 3.92
N ILE A 197 -14.52 12.76 3.40
CA ILE A 197 -14.83 11.64 2.51
C ILE A 197 -14.68 12.11 1.07
N LEU A 198 -13.84 11.42 0.29
CA LEU A 198 -13.55 11.74 -1.10
C LEU A 198 -14.22 10.71 -2.02
N ASP A 199 -15.35 11.12 -2.61
CA ASP A 199 -16.13 10.28 -3.52
C ASP A 199 -15.49 10.13 -4.91
N SER A 200 -16.00 9.18 -5.69
CA SER A 200 -15.65 8.97 -7.10
C SER A 200 -15.71 10.25 -7.93
N GLY A 201 -14.68 10.46 -8.75
CA GLY A 201 -14.52 11.63 -9.60
C GLY A 201 -14.04 12.87 -8.86
N LYS A 202 -13.71 12.78 -7.56
CA LYS A 202 -13.19 13.91 -6.77
C LYS A 202 -11.69 13.85 -6.61
N ARG A 203 -11.13 15.02 -6.33
CA ARG A 203 -9.72 15.18 -5.96
C ARG A 203 -9.58 16.08 -4.74
N VAL A 204 -8.52 15.88 -3.97
CA VAL A 204 -8.09 16.78 -2.91
C VAL A 204 -6.58 16.89 -2.94
N ARG A 205 -6.07 18.07 -2.59
CA ARG A 205 -4.65 18.34 -2.43
C ARG A 205 -4.45 18.92 -1.04
N ILE A 206 -3.45 18.42 -0.33
CA ILE A 206 -3.06 18.84 1.01
C ILE A 206 -1.59 19.25 0.93
N THR A 207 -1.35 20.53 1.11
CA THR A 207 0.00 21.13 1.18
C THR A 207 0.52 21.15 2.62
N ASP A 208 1.83 21.34 2.78
CA ASP A 208 2.42 21.61 4.10
C ASP A 208 1.73 22.80 4.80
N GLU A 209 1.42 23.86 4.08
CA GLU A 209 0.74 25.04 4.63
C GLU A 209 -0.68 24.74 5.17
N GLU A 210 -1.45 23.93 4.45
CA GLU A 210 -2.79 23.52 4.88
C GLU A 210 -2.73 22.58 6.08
N ARG A 211 -1.80 21.63 6.07
CA ARG A 211 -1.51 20.76 7.21
C ARG A 211 -1.13 21.58 8.43
N ASP A 212 -0.18 22.49 8.28
CA ASP A 212 0.38 23.28 9.38
C ASP A 212 -0.67 24.20 10.01
N LYS A 213 -1.54 24.83 9.21
CA LYS A 213 -2.70 25.58 9.75
C LYS A 213 -3.61 24.73 10.62
N ILE A 214 -3.75 23.45 10.30
CA ILE A 214 -4.55 22.50 11.08
C ILE A 214 -3.79 22.09 12.35
N LEU A 215 -2.48 21.86 12.26
CA LEU A 215 -1.63 21.53 13.41
C LEU A 215 -1.41 22.72 14.38
N GLU A 216 -1.47 23.95 13.89
CA GLU A 216 -1.42 25.16 14.73
C GLU A 216 -2.67 25.26 15.62
N ASN A 217 -3.81 24.71 15.18
CA ASN A 217 -4.98 24.58 16.03
C ASN A 217 -4.71 23.55 17.14
N GLY A 218 -4.65 24.02 18.38
CA GLY A 218 -4.36 23.18 19.55
C GLY A 218 -2.88 23.06 19.90
N ASN A 219 -2.01 23.90 19.32
CA ASN A 219 -0.56 23.94 19.58
C ASN A 219 0.16 22.62 19.25
N LEU A 220 -0.37 21.85 18.31
CA LEU A 220 0.15 20.52 18.00
C LEU A 220 1.45 20.58 17.18
N LYS A 221 1.59 21.58 16.29
CA LYS A 221 2.79 21.75 15.47
C LYS A 221 4.06 21.86 16.31
N SER A 222 4.08 22.80 17.26
CA SER A 222 5.25 23.06 18.11
C SER A 222 5.64 21.84 18.98
N ILE A 223 4.65 21.04 19.36
CA ILE A 223 4.85 19.79 20.09
C ILE A 223 5.48 18.74 19.19
N LEU A 224 4.95 18.52 17.99
CA LEU A 224 5.43 17.48 17.08
C LEU A 224 6.81 17.78 16.48
N GLU A 225 7.17 19.07 16.39
CA GLU A 225 8.48 19.53 15.94
C GLU A 225 9.51 19.63 17.08
N ASN A 226 9.13 19.27 18.32
CA ASN A 226 10.05 19.27 19.46
C ASN A 226 11.13 18.18 19.28
N GLU A 227 12.40 18.55 19.44
CA GLU A 227 13.55 17.65 19.33
C GLU A 227 13.46 16.42 20.26
N GLN A 228 12.79 16.56 21.42
CA GLN A 228 12.56 15.46 22.36
C GLN A 228 11.64 14.38 21.76
N VAL A 229 10.74 14.72 20.84
CA VAL A 229 9.88 13.74 20.16
C VAL A 229 10.70 12.84 19.26
N GLU A 230 11.67 13.40 18.53
CA GLU A 230 12.59 12.62 17.70
C GLU A 230 13.51 11.74 18.55
N GLU A 231 13.93 12.21 19.73
CA GLU A 231 14.70 11.38 20.67
C GLU A 231 13.86 10.21 21.20
N ILE A 232 12.60 10.44 21.57
CA ILE A 232 11.69 9.38 22.01
C ILE A 232 11.44 8.36 20.89
N LEU A 233 11.25 8.82 19.64
CA LEU A 233 11.12 7.94 18.47
C LEU A 233 12.36 7.07 18.27
N ARG A 234 13.57 7.64 18.43
CA ARG A 234 14.82 6.87 18.35
C ARG A 234 14.90 5.81 19.43
N GLN A 235 14.49 6.13 20.66
CA GLN A 235 14.46 5.19 21.77
C GLN A 235 13.43 4.10 21.57
N GLU A 236 12.25 4.41 21.04
CA GLU A 236 11.21 3.43 20.67
C GLU A 236 11.75 2.42 19.66
N LEU A 237 12.42 2.88 18.60
CA LEU A 237 13.02 2.03 17.58
C LEU A 237 14.14 1.12 18.12
N GLN A 238 14.71 1.43 19.28
CA GLN A 238 15.79 0.69 19.93
C GLN A 238 15.32 -0.14 21.13
N SER A 239 14.11 0.10 21.65
CA SER A 239 13.61 -0.50 22.88
C SER A 239 12.84 -1.79 22.60
N PRO A 240 13.06 -2.85 23.40
CA PRO A 240 12.20 -4.03 23.38
C PRO A 240 10.80 -3.77 23.96
N ASP A 241 10.62 -2.70 24.76
CA ASP A 241 9.36 -2.35 25.43
C ASP A 241 8.89 -0.92 25.05
N PRO A 242 8.10 -0.77 23.96
CA PRO A 242 7.69 0.53 23.43
C PRO A 242 6.80 1.35 24.38
N ILE A 243 6.07 0.72 25.31
CA ILE A 243 5.09 1.40 26.17
C ILE A 243 5.75 2.39 27.17
N SER A 244 7.02 2.18 27.53
CA SER A 244 7.75 3.04 28.47
C SER A 244 7.82 4.51 28.02
N ASN A 245 7.84 4.75 26.72
CA ASN A 245 8.01 6.06 26.10
C ASN A 245 6.72 6.90 26.03
N ALA A 246 5.55 6.30 26.28
CA ALA A 246 4.27 7.01 26.19
C ALA A 246 4.11 8.10 27.26
N GLY A 247 4.64 7.89 28.47
CA GLY A 247 4.60 8.86 29.56
C GLY A 247 5.50 10.07 29.32
N ASP A 248 6.65 9.85 28.68
CA ASP A 248 7.60 10.91 28.34
C ASP A 248 7.00 11.86 27.28
N LEU A 249 6.32 11.31 26.27
CA LEU A 249 5.55 12.08 25.29
C LEU A 249 4.51 13.00 25.95
N ASP A 250 3.77 12.48 26.93
CA ASP A 250 2.71 13.24 27.61
C ASP A 250 3.25 14.41 28.45
N SER A 251 4.54 14.38 28.82
CA SER A 251 5.19 15.48 29.55
C SER A 251 5.57 16.67 28.66
N LEU A 252 5.57 16.50 27.32
CA LEU A 252 6.04 17.51 26.37
C LEU A 252 5.06 18.66 26.14
N GLY A 253 3.79 18.50 26.50
CA GLY A 253 2.82 19.58 26.36
C GLY A 253 1.38 19.16 26.58
N THR A 254 0.51 20.16 26.68
CA THR A 254 -0.95 20.00 26.73
C THR A 254 -1.56 20.58 25.46
N ILE A 255 -2.48 19.83 24.86
CA ILE A 255 -3.23 20.25 23.67
C ILE A 255 -4.46 21.04 24.11
N SER A 256 -4.65 22.24 23.54
CA SER A 256 -5.80 23.11 23.83
C SER A 256 -7.11 22.60 23.20
N GLU A 257 -8.25 22.99 23.78
CA GLU A 257 -9.59 22.67 23.23
C GLU A 257 -9.80 23.28 21.83
N LEU A 258 -10.41 22.49 20.95
CA LEU A 258 -10.58 22.80 19.53
C LEU A 258 -11.84 23.60 19.22
N LYS A 259 -11.77 24.39 18.14
CA LYS A 259 -12.95 24.93 17.44
C LYS A 259 -13.13 24.16 16.12
N GLU A 260 -14.01 23.14 16.14
CA GLU A 260 -14.22 22.22 15.01
C GLU A 260 -14.57 22.92 13.68
N ASP A 261 -15.33 24.02 13.73
CA ASP A 261 -15.78 24.74 12.54
C ASP A 261 -14.64 25.42 11.76
N SER A 262 -13.49 25.67 12.40
CA SER A 262 -12.34 26.34 11.76
C SER A 262 -11.52 25.39 10.87
N VAL A 263 -11.68 24.08 11.05
CA VAL A 263 -10.81 23.06 10.45
C VAL A 263 -11.36 22.54 9.11
N LYS A 264 -12.68 22.35 9.01
CA LYS A 264 -13.34 21.85 7.78
C LYS A 264 -13.26 22.81 6.59
N SER A 265 -13.09 24.11 6.82
CA SER A 265 -13.00 25.12 5.75
C SER A 265 -11.62 25.18 5.07
N ILE A 266 -10.60 24.53 5.63
CA ILE A 266 -9.22 24.65 5.14
C ILE A 266 -9.00 23.80 3.89
N LEU A 267 -9.52 22.58 3.88
CA LEU A 267 -9.30 21.63 2.79
C LEU A 267 -10.28 21.86 1.65
N LYS A 268 -9.74 21.96 0.43
CA LYS A 268 -10.53 22.19 -0.79
C LYS A 268 -10.60 20.95 -1.64
N THR A 269 -11.82 20.53 -1.99
CA THR A 269 -12.04 19.44 -2.94
C THR A 269 -12.30 19.98 -4.34
N GLY A 270 -11.77 19.28 -5.33
CA GLY A 270 -12.02 19.50 -6.75
C GLY A 270 -12.73 18.30 -7.38
N SER A 271 -13.08 18.43 -8.66
CA SER A 271 -13.55 17.31 -9.48
C SER A 271 -12.55 17.03 -10.59
N LEU A 272 -12.46 15.78 -11.01
CA LEU A 272 -11.67 15.38 -12.17
C LEU A 272 -12.34 15.86 -13.46
N THR A 273 -11.52 16.29 -14.42
CA THR A 273 -12.02 16.58 -15.77
C THR A 273 -12.35 15.27 -16.51
N PRO A 274 -13.16 15.31 -17.58
CA PRO A 274 -13.42 14.15 -18.42
C PRO A 274 -12.14 13.52 -19.00
N GLU A 275 -11.15 14.32 -19.37
CA GLU A 275 -9.86 13.84 -19.90
C GLU A 275 -9.04 13.15 -18.81
N GLU A 276 -8.95 13.75 -17.61
CA GLU A 276 -8.28 13.13 -16.45
C GLU A 276 -8.90 11.78 -16.12
N LYS A 277 -10.24 11.73 -16.05
CA LYS A 277 -10.98 10.50 -15.78
C LYS A 277 -10.71 9.42 -16.82
N LYS A 278 -10.80 9.76 -18.11
CA LYS A 278 -10.54 8.82 -19.21
C LYS A 278 -9.09 8.32 -19.19
N SER A 279 -8.13 9.18 -18.86
CA SER A 279 -6.73 8.78 -18.73
C SER A 279 -6.55 7.77 -17.60
N LEU A 280 -7.12 8.05 -16.42
CA LEU A 280 -7.07 7.11 -15.29
C LEU A 280 -7.77 5.79 -15.61
N GLU A 281 -8.97 5.81 -16.18
CA GLU A 281 -9.71 4.60 -16.59
C GLU A 281 -8.87 3.71 -17.52
N LYS A 282 -8.18 4.32 -18.49
CA LYS A 282 -7.27 3.59 -19.38
C LYS A 282 -6.17 2.90 -18.57
N GLU A 283 -5.52 3.61 -17.67
CA GLU A 283 -4.43 3.05 -16.87
C GLU A 283 -4.85 1.93 -15.92
N TYR A 284 -6.01 2.08 -15.27
CA TYR A 284 -6.63 1.02 -14.47
C TYR A 284 -6.97 -0.19 -15.33
N SER A 285 -7.43 0.02 -16.56
CA SER A 285 -7.72 -1.09 -17.47
C SER A 285 -6.46 -1.89 -17.85
N GLU A 286 -5.28 -1.27 -17.86
CA GLU A 286 -3.98 -1.88 -18.15
C GLU A 286 -3.32 -2.52 -16.92
N LEU A 287 -3.72 -2.10 -15.71
CA LEU A 287 -3.33 -2.74 -14.46
C LEU A 287 -4.09 -4.06 -14.33
N LYS A 288 -3.44 -5.18 -14.66
CA LYS A 288 -4.06 -6.51 -14.59
C LYS A 288 -3.45 -7.30 -13.44
N GLU A 289 -4.29 -8.13 -12.84
CA GLU A 289 -3.94 -9.03 -11.75
C GLU A 289 -3.98 -10.49 -12.22
N LEU A 290 -3.13 -11.33 -11.65
CA LEU A 290 -3.24 -12.77 -11.81
C LEU A 290 -4.55 -13.26 -11.16
N PRO A 291 -5.20 -14.29 -11.72
CA PRO A 291 -6.37 -14.90 -11.11
C PRO A 291 -6.06 -15.37 -9.69
N ARG A 292 -6.94 -15.04 -8.73
CA ARG A 292 -6.72 -15.36 -7.31
C ARG A 292 -6.62 -16.86 -7.04
N ASP A 293 -7.31 -17.68 -7.83
CA ASP A 293 -7.25 -19.13 -7.68
C ASP A 293 -5.86 -19.70 -8.02
N THR A 294 -5.10 -19.01 -8.89
CA THR A 294 -3.70 -19.34 -9.18
C THR A 294 -2.79 -19.04 -8.00
N LEU A 295 -3.17 -18.14 -7.08
CA LEU A 295 -2.29 -17.65 -6.02
C LEU A 295 -2.33 -18.47 -4.73
N LYS A 296 -3.37 -19.29 -4.50
CA LYS A 296 -3.68 -19.87 -3.19
C LYS A 296 -2.91 -21.14 -2.79
N SER A 297 -1.92 -21.59 -3.55
CA SER A 297 -1.23 -22.86 -3.22
C SER A 297 0.13 -23.04 -3.89
N LEU A 298 0.69 -21.97 -4.47
CA LEU A 298 1.90 -22.05 -5.27
C LEU A 298 3.14 -21.75 -4.43
N SER A 299 4.21 -22.50 -4.67
CA SER A 299 5.53 -22.14 -4.19
C SER A 299 6.03 -20.86 -4.88
N GLU A 300 7.08 -20.21 -4.35
CA GLU A 300 7.63 -19.01 -4.97
C GLU A 300 8.10 -19.25 -6.42
N SER A 301 8.64 -20.45 -6.72
CA SER A 301 9.03 -20.81 -8.09
C SER A 301 7.82 -20.93 -9.01
N ASP A 302 6.74 -21.56 -8.55
CA ASP A 302 5.54 -21.75 -9.36
C ASP A 302 4.80 -20.42 -9.59
N LEU A 303 4.86 -19.51 -8.62
CA LEU A 303 4.35 -18.15 -8.76
C LEU A 303 5.11 -17.40 -9.85
N LYS A 304 6.45 -17.48 -9.83
CA LYS A 304 7.27 -16.85 -10.86
C LYS A 304 6.94 -17.39 -12.26
N GLU A 305 6.84 -18.70 -12.42
CA GLU A 305 6.44 -19.32 -13.70
C GLU A 305 5.04 -18.87 -14.14
N SER A 306 4.09 -18.77 -13.20
CA SER A 306 2.74 -18.30 -13.47
C SER A 306 2.70 -16.84 -13.95
N VAL A 307 3.51 -15.96 -13.35
CA VAL A 307 3.63 -14.56 -13.79
C VAL A 307 4.25 -14.48 -15.19
N LEU A 308 5.30 -15.25 -15.45
CA LEU A 308 5.92 -15.28 -16.78
C LEU A 308 4.94 -15.77 -17.85
N ALA A 309 4.22 -16.87 -17.59
CA ALA A 309 3.19 -17.38 -18.50
C ALA A 309 2.04 -16.38 -18.68
N PHE A 310 1.67 -15.64 -17.64
CA PHE A 310 0.67 -14.59 -17.70
C PHE A 310 1.11 -13.43 -18.59
N ASN A 311 2.37 -12.99 -18.46
CA ASN A 311 2.93 -11.91 -19.27
C ASN A 311 3.15 -12.33 -20.72
N GLN A 312 3.54 -13.59 -20.98
CA GLN A 312 3.66 -14.13 -22.34
C GLN A 312 2.32 -14.09 -23.09
N LYS A 313 1.21 -14.44 -22.43
CA LYS A 313 -0.13 -14.32 -23.04
C LYS A 313 -0.50 -12.87 -23.42
N ARG A 314 0.15 -11.89 -22.80
CA ARG A 314 -0.07 -10.45 -22.99
C ARG A 314 1.10 -9.75 -23.65
N GLU A 315 2.05 -10.49 -24.22
CA GLU A 315 3.32 -9.95 -24.68
C GLU A 315 3.16 -8.76 -25.64
N LYS A 316 2.24 -8.88 -26.61
CA LYS A 316 1.93 -7.80 -27.57
C LYS A 316 1.39 -6.53 -26.91
N GLU A 317 0.56 -6.68 -25.88
CA GLU A 317 0.00 -5.56 -25.10
C GLU A 317 1.12 -4.88 -24.29
N LEU A 318 1.92 -5.68 -23.58
CA LEU A 318 3.02 -5.20 -22.74
C LEU A 318 4.11 -4.52 -23.59
N LYS A 319 4.46 -5.06 -24.76
CA LYS A 319 5.38 -4.42 -25.71
C LYS A 319 4.89 -3.03 -26.10
N LYS A 320 3.64 -2.90 -26.56
CA LYS A 320 3.05 -1.59 -26.89
C LYS A 320 3.06 -0.61 -25.72
N LYS A 321 2.87 -1.12 -24.50
CA LYS A 321 2.93 -0.30 -23.29
C LYS A 321 4.35 0.20 -23.02
N ILE A 322 5.37 -0.66 -23.14
CA ILE A 322 6.78 -0.25 -23.02
C ILE A 322 7.12 0.78 -24.11
N GLU A 323 6.71 0.54 -25.36
CA GLU A 323 6.90 1.48 -26.48
C GLU A 323 6.28 2.85 -26.21
N SER A 324 5.01 2.86 -25.78
CA SER A 324 4.29 4.09 -25.44
C SER A 324 4.94 4.82 -24.27
N PHE A 325 5.46 4.10 -23.29
CA PHE A 325 6.08 4.67 -22.10
C PHE A 325 7.48 5.26 -22.42
N PHE A 326 8.23 4.65 -23.33
CA PHE A 326 9.54 5.17 -23.76
C PHE A 326 9.48 6.13 -24.95
N GLY A 327 8.35 6.22 -25.66
CA GLY A 327 8.23 6.97 -26.91
C GLY A 327 9.11 6.40 -28.02
N LYS A 328 9.39 5.09 -27.99
CA LYS A 328 10.27 4.38 -28.92
C LYS A 328 9.60 3.11 -29.43
N ASN A 329 9.96 2.64 -30.61
CA ASN A 329 9.50 1.34 -31.11
C ASN A 329 10.47 0.23 -30.65
N SER A 330 9.97 -0.99 -30.54
CA SER A 330 10.80 -2.16 -30.26
C SER A 330 11.75 -2.45 -31.43
N GLU A 331 12.92 -2.97 -31.08
CA GLU A 331 13.99 -3.38 -32.00
C GLU A 331 14.42 -4.81 -31.64
N ILE A 332 15.11 -5.48 -32.57
CA ILE A 332 15.68 -6.81 -32.34
C ILE A 332 17.19 -6.65 -32.11
N LEU A 333 17.64 -7.04 -30.92
CA LEU A 333 19.05 -7.20 -30.59
C LEU A 333 19.48 -8.63 -30.88
N ILE A 334 20.51 -8.80 -31.71
CA ILE A 334 21.09 -10.10 -32.04
C ILE A 334 22.43 -10.22 -31.30
N LEU A 335 22.53 -11.22 -30.43
CA LEU A 335 23.75 -11.53 -29.68
C LEU A 335 24.68 -12.43 -30.52
N LYS A 336 25.98 -12.43 -30.21
CA LYS A 336 26.99 -13.26 -30.89
C LYS A 336 26.78 -14.76 -30.75
N ASP A 337 26.02 -15.18 -29.75
CA ASP A 337 25.60 -16.58 -29.59
C ASP A 337 24.36 -16.94 -30.42
N GLY A 338 23.83 -16.00 -31.21
CA GLY A 338 22.69 -16.16 -32.09
C GLY A 338 21.33 -15.91 -31.43
N ARG A 339 21.27 -15.63 -30.12
CA ARG A 339 20.01 -15.27 -29.46
C ARG A 339 19.49 -13.93 -29.99
N LYS A 340 18.17 -13.86 -30.17
CA LYS A 340 17.46 -12.65 -30.59
C LYS A 340 16.59 -12.15 -29.45
N ILE A 341 16.76 -10.89 -29.08
CA ILE A 341 16.02 -10.24 -28.00
C ILE A 341 15.23 -9.08 -28.59
N GLU A 342 13.91 -9.13 -28.48
CA GLU A 342 13.03 -8.06 -28.96
C GLU A 342 12.61 -7.16 -27.80
N GLY A 343 12.85 -5.85 -27.93
CA GLY A 343 12.47 -4.87 -26.90
C GLY A 343 12.91 -3.46 -27.23
N ILE A 344 12.72 -2.53 -26.29
CA ILE A 344 13.32 -1.19 -26.40
C ILE A 344 14.80 -1.28 -26.03
N ILE A 345 15.67 -0.91 -26.97
CA ILE A 345 17.12 -0.94 -26.78
C ILE A 345 17.61 0.43 -26.31
N LEU A 346 18.35 0.43 -25.20
CA LEU A 346 18.98 1.60 -24.60
C LEU A 346 20.49 1.33 -24.45
N GLU A 347 21.32 2.20 -25.03
CA GLU A 347 22.78 2.13 -24.86
C GLU A 347 23.23 3.13 -23.79
N GLU A 348 24.04 2.67 -22.84
CA GLU A 348 24.69 3.51 -21.82
C GLU A 348 26.17 3.12 -21.71
N GLY A 349 27.03 3.83 -22.47
CA GLY A 349 28.45 3.52 -22.53
C GLY A 349 28.73 2.16 -23.18
N GLU A 350 29.39 1.26 -22.45
CA GLU A 350 29.72 -0.10 -22.88
C GLU A 350 28.61 -1.12 -22.59
N ARG A 351 27.51 -0.69 -21.94
CA ARG A 351 26.36 -1.53 -21.63
C ARG A 351 25.20 -1.26 -22.58
N VAL A 352 24.50 -2.32 -22.95
CA VAL A 352 23.25 -2.24 -23.70
C VAL A 352 22.15 -2.92 -22.91
N PHE A 353 21.01 -2.25 -22.83
CA PHE A 353 19.84 -2.73 -22.11
C PHE A 353 18.70 -3.00 -23.08
N ALA A 354 18.08 -4.17 -22.96
CA ALA A 354 16.83 -4.48 -23.64
C ALA A 354 15.69 -4.48 -22.63
N LEU A 355 14.69 -3.62 -22.83
CA LEU A 355 13.48 -3.59 -22.02
C LEU A 355 12.42 -4.47 -22.67
N THR A 356 12.09 -5.57 -22.02
CA THR A 356 11.14 -6.58 -22.52
C THR A 356 9.96 -6.75 -21.55
N PRO A 357 8.88 -7.43 -21.96
CA PRO A 357 7.79 -7.80 -21.05
C PRO A 357 8.21 -8.65 -19.83
N GLU A 358 9.39 -9.28 -19.89
CA GLU A 358 9.95 -10.12 -18.83
C GLU A 358 10.88 -9.33 -17.88
N GLY A 359 11.20 -8.08 -18.24
CA GLY A 359 12.02 -7.17 -17.43
C GLY A 359 13.17 -6.56 -18.23
N LYS A 360 14.12 -5.96 -17.50
CA LYS A 360 15.33 -5.37 -18.07
C LYS A 360 16.42 -6.44 -18.20
N LEU A 361 16.90 -6.63 -19.42
CA LEU A 361 18.07 -7.45 -19.73
C LEU A 361 19.28 -6.54 -19.96
N GLU A 362 20.45 -6.94 -19.48
CA GLU A 362 21.70 -6.19 -19.54
C GLU A 362 22.76 -7.04 -20.26
N PHE A 363 23.45 -6.42 -21.21
CA PHE A 363 24.49 -7.05 -22.05
C PHE A 363 25.69 -6.12 -22.17
N ASP A 364 26.88 -6.68 -22.28
CA ASP A 364 28.07 -5.94 -22.72
C ASP A 364 28.01 -5.72 -24.23
N LYS A 365 28.48 -4.56 -24.70
CA LYS A 365 28.50 -4.23 -26.13
C LYS A 365 29.31 -5.24 -26.95
N SER A 366 30.31 -5.87 -26.32
CA SER A 366 31.10 -6.95 -26.93
C SER A 366 30.31 -8.23 -27.19
N GLU A 367 29.15 -8.44 -26.56
CA GLU A 367 28.29 -9.61 -26.74
C GLU A 367 27.30 -9.44 -27.91
N ILE A 368 27.20 -8.23 -28.46
CA ILE A 368 26.23 -7.87 -29.49
C ILE A 368 26.86 -8.08 -30.86
N ASP A 369 26.10 -8.73 -31.74
CA ASP A 369 26.45 -8.91 -33.14
C ASP A 369 25.83 -7.80 -33.99
N SER A 370 24.51 -7.59 -33.87
CA SER A 370 23.79 -6.60 -34.67
C SER A 370 22.47 -6.15 -34.01
N GLN A 371 21.90 -5.06 -34.53
CA GLN A 371 20.62 -4.50 -34.10
C GLN A 371 19.75 -4.19 -35.32
N GLU A 372 18.51 -4.68 -35.32
CA GLU A 372 17.56 -4.52 -36.41
C GLU A 372 16.32 -3.75 -35.95
N ILE A 373 15.96 -2.69 -36.67
CA ILE A 373 14.71 -1.96 -36.43
C ILE A 373 13.56 -2.77 -37.04
N LEU A 374 12.55 -3.09 -36.22
CA LEU A 374 11.30 -3.67 -36.71
C LEU A 374 10.61 -2.67 -37.63
N LYS A 375 10.65 -2.93 -38.95
CA LYS A 375 9.82 -2.21 -39.91
C LYS A 375 8.36 -2.59 -39.66
N LYS A 376 7.55 -1.60 -39.29
CA LYS A 376 6.11 -1.75 -39.06
C LYS A 376 5.34 -2.08 -40.33
#